data_AF-A0A6A3R7P2-F1
#
_entry.id   AF-A0A6A3R7P2-F1
#
_cell.length_a   1.000
_cell.length_b   1.000
_cell.length_c   1.000
_cell.angle_alpha   90.00
_cell.angle_beta   90.00
_cell.angle_gamma   90.00
#
_symmetry.space_group_name_H-M   'P 1'
#
loop_
_entity.id
_entity.type
_entity.pdbx_description
1 polymer ?
#
loop_
_entity_poly.entity_id
_entity_poly.type
_entity_poly.pdbx_seq_one_letter_code
_entity_poly.pdbx_strand_id
1 'polypeptide(L)'
;MVQALLKKGKYQGQRIFVKDDGLVNIQVGDGEAGVILPAVYWPLVFKEAHDSIWAGHLRGPQTYERLRRLYWWPYTQKTVRDWVSACQDCDSHKARPQAVIPPLRSVRTGEVGDRWALDVAGPLPVTVNGNRYVVASTPPDTRWLRQCQSTQPNRSRGF
;
A
#
# COMPACT_ATOMS: atom_id res chain seq x y z
N MET A 1 -13.73 -31.41 5.03
CA MET A 1 -12.38 -31.25 5.63
C MET A 1 -12.28 -31.85 7.02
N VAL A 2 -12.98 -31.31 8.03
CA VAL A 2 -12.84 -31.73 9.44
C VAL A 2 -13.11 -33.22 9.64
N GLN A 3 -14.22 -33.74 9.11
CA GLN A 3 -14.55 -35.18 9.22
C GLN A 3 -13.49 -36.08 8.57
N ALA A 4 -12.89 -35.65 7.45
CA ALA A 4 -11.82 -36.41 6.81
C ALA A 4 -10.54 -36.43 7.65
N LEU A 5 -10.22 -35.33 8.33
CA LEU A 5 -9.10 -35.24 9.27
C LEU A 5 -9.35 -36.09 10.51
N LEU A 6 -10.57 -36.04 11.07
CA LEU A 6 -10.97 -36.85 12.21
C LEU A 6 -10.90 -38.35 11.88
N LYS A 7 -11.40 -38.77 10.72
CA LYS A 7 -11.31 -40.18 10.26
C LYS A 7 -9.87 -40.67 10.12
N LYS A 8 -8.93 -39.79 9.75
CA LYS A 8 -7.50 -40.14 9.68
C LYS A 8 -6.85 -40.24 11.06
N GLY A 9 -7.37 -39.54 12.07
CA GLY A 9 -6.85 -39.52 13.45
C GLY A 9 -5.49 -38.83 13.64
N LYS A 10 -4.77 -38.52 12.56
CA LYS A 10 -3.49 -37.82 12.59
C LYS A 10 -3.24 -36.99 11.33
N TYR A 11 -2.45 -35.93 11.46
CA TYR A 11 -1.96 -35.11 10.36
C TYR A 11 -0.50 -34.73 10.61
N GLN A 12 0.41 -35.07 9.69
CA GLN A 12 1.86 -34.77 9.81
C GLN A 12 2.46 -35.20 11.16
N GLY A 13 2.03 -36.34 11.71
CA GLY A 13 2.49 -36.85 13.00
C GLY A 13 1.75 -36.27 14.22
N GLN A 14 0.98 -35.21 14.05
CA GLN A 14 0.15 -34.61 15.10
C GLN A 14 -1.15 -35.38 15.28
N ARG A 15 -1.51 -35.66 16.54
CA ARG A 15 -2.75 -36.35 16.90
C ARG A 15 -3.95 -35.42 16.72
N ILE A 16 -5.02 -35.97 16.14
CA ILE A 16 -6.33 -35.33 16.04
C ILE A 16 -7.28 -36.04 16.99
N PHE A 17 -8.07 -35.27 17.75
CA PHE A 17 -8.97 -35.79 18.77
C PHE A 17 -10.18 -34.87 18.94
N VAL A 18 -11.24 -35.40 19.56
CA VAL A 18 -12.41 -34.61 19.95
C VAL A 18 -12.26 -34.29 21.44
N LYS A 19 -12.48 -33.03 21.82
CA LYS A 19 -12.54 -32.60 23.23
C LYS A 19 -13.95 -32.77 23.78
N ASP A 20 -14.12 -32.56 25.09
CA ASP A 20 -15.40 -32.69 25.79
C ASP A 20 -16.48 -31.71 25.27
N ASP A 21 -16.06 -30.59 24.66
CA ASP A 21 -16.92 -29.60 24.00
C ASP A 21 -17.43 -30.06 22.62
N GLY A 22 -17.07 -31.26 22.16
CA GLY A 22 -17.43 -31.80 20.85
C GLY A 22 -16.62 -31.22 19.69
N LEU A 23 -15.65 -30.33 19.95
CA LEU A 23 -14.81 -29.73 18.92
C LEU A 23 -13.63 -30.64 18.58
N VAL A 24 -13.36 -30.74 17.27
CA VAL A 24 -12.20 -31.47 16.76
C VAL A 24 -10.96 -30.59 16.92
N ASN A 25 -9.95 -31.10 17.61
CA ASN A 25 -8.71 -30.43 17.91
C ASN A 25 -7.52 -31.20 17.32
N ILE A 26 -6.41 -30.49 17.11
CA ILE A 26 -5.12 -31.06 16.74
C ILE A 26 -4.05 -30.66 17.75
N GLN A 27 -3.17 -31.59 18.10
CA GLN A 27 -2.05 -31.33 18.98
C GLN A 27 -0.94 -30.59 18.23
N VAL A 28 -0.65 -29.35 18.63
CA VAL A 28 0.33 -28.48 17.94
C VAL A 28 1.69 -28.50 18.65
N GLY A 29 1.72 -28.81 19.95
CA GLY A 29 2.93 -28.96 20.77
C GLY A 29 2.68 -29.69 22.08
N ASP A 30 3.60 -29.57 23.04
CA ASP A 30 3.44 -30.09 24.40
C ASP A 30 2.34 -29.31 25.13
N GLY A 31 1.17 -29.93 25.27
CA GLY A 31 0.00 -29.34 25.93
C GLY A 31 -0.82 -28.35 25.08
N GLU A 32 -0.28 -27.84 23.97
CA GLU A 32 -1.01 -26.93 23.07
C GLU A 32 -1.85 -27.68 22.05
N ALA A 33 -3.14 -27.31 21.95
CA ALA A 33 -4.07 -27.86 20.97
C ALA A 33 -4.86 -26.74 20.28
N GLY A 34 -4.92 -26.79 18.94
CA GLY A 34 -5.69 -25.87 18.12
C GLY A 34 -7.02 -26.48 17.68
N VAL A 35 -8.09 -25.68 17.67
CA VAL A 35 -9.40 -26.13 17.16
C VAL A 35 -9.37 -26.18 15.65
N ILE A 36 -9.74 -27.33 15.06
CA ILE A 36 -9.80 -27.48 13.61
C ILE A 36 -11.04 -26.77 13.08
N LEU A 37 -10.83 -25.61 12.44
CA LEU A 37 -11.93 -24.77 11.96
C LEU A 37 -12.42 -25.23 10.58
N PRO A 38 -13.72 -25.58 10.40
CA PRO A 38 -14.30 -25.85 9.09
C PRO A 38 -14.11 -24.68 8.10
N ALA A 39 -13.89 -25.01 6.82
CA ALA A 39 -13.65 -24.02 5.77
C ALA A 39 -14.75 -22.97 5.63
N VAL A 40 -15.99 -23.32 5.97
CA VAL A 40 -17.15 -22.40 5.95
C VAL A 40 -17.00 -21.22 6.91
N TYR A 41 -16.19 -21.34 7.97
CA TYR A 41 -15.98 -20.28 8.96
C TYR A 41 -14.70 -19.48 8.73
N TRP A 42 -13.87 -19.85 7.75
CA TRP A 42 -12.64 -19.11 7.47
C TRP A 42 -12.90 -17.63 7.15
N PRO A 43 -13.87 -17.27 6.28
CA PRO A 43 -14.13 -15.86 5.98
C PRO A 43 -14.54 -15.05 7.22
N LEU A 44 -15.31 -15.65 8.13
CA LEU A 44 -15.75 -15.00 9.35
C LEU A 44 -14.57 -14.67 10.27
N VAL A 45 -13.69 -15.66 10.47
CA VAL A 45 -12.53 -15.52 11.34
C VAL A 45 -11.48 -14.58 10.74
N PHE A 46 -11.33 -14.57 9.41
CA PHE A 46 -10.48 -13.58 8.75
C PHE A 46 -11.04 -12.16 8.86
N LYS A 47 -12.36 -11.99 8.71
CA LYS A 47 -13.02 -10.70 8.90
C LYS A 47 -12.77 -10.15 10.30
N GLU A 48 -12.82 -10.99 11.32
CA GLU A 48 -12.54 -10.57 12.69
C GLU A 48 -11.05 -10.26 12.91
N ALA A 49 -10.16 -11.12 12.43
CA ALA A 49 -8.73 -11.03 12.70
C ALA A 49 -7.96 -10.02 11.84
N HIS A 50 -8.49 -9.64 10.68
CA HIS A 50 -7.84 -8.75 9.72
C HIS A 50 -8.73 -7.59 9.27
N ASP A 51 -9.93 -7.88 8.74
CA ASP A 51 -10.77 -6.87 8.05
C ASP A 51 -11.56 -5.97 9.03
N SER A 52 -11.57 -6.28 10.32
CA SER A 52 -12.31 -5.49 11.30
C SER A 52 -11.58 -4.18 11.59
N ILE A 53 -12.36 -3.11 11.81
CA ILE A 53 -11.82 -1.80 12.23
C ILE A 53 -10.97 -1.91 13.50
N TRP A 54 -11.25 -2.90 14.35
CA TRP A 54 -10.54 -3.18 15.60
C TRP A 54 -9.29 -4.04 15.40
N ALA A 55 -9.19 -4.78 14.30
CA ALA A 55 -8.00 -5.54 13.95
C ALA A 55 -6.92 -4.66 13.33
N GLY A 56 -7.29 -3.55 12.68
CA GLY A 56 -6.32 -2.59 12.14
C GLY A 56 -5.51 -3.12 10.96
N HIS A 57 -6.04 -4.07 10.19
CA HIS A 57 -5.44 -4.59 8.95
C HIS A 57 -3.97 -5.03 9.12
N LEU A 58 -3.68 -5.79 10.18
CA LEU A 58 -2.34 -6.27 10.48
C LEU A 58 -1.74 -7.08 9.31
N ARG A 59 -0.40 -7.05 9.19
CA ARG A 59 0.31 -7.83 8.17
C ARG A 59 0.17 -9.33 8.45
N GLY A 60 0.44 -10.13 7.42
CA GLY A 60 0.30 -11.59 7.44
C GLY A 60 0.88 -12.29 8.69
N PRO A 61 2.11 -11.96 9.16
CA PRO A 61 2.66 -12.59 10.35
C PRO A 61 1.84 -12.34 11.62
N GLN A 62 1.41 -11.11 11.88
CA GLN A 62 0.64 -10.77 13.07
C GLN A 62 -0.77 -11.36 13.02
N THR A 63 -1.40 -11.34 11.85
CA THR A 63 -2.72 -11.98 11.64
C THR A 63 -2.62 -13.48 11.87
N TYR A 64 -1.55 -14.13 11.40
CA TYR A 64 -1.29 -15.54 11.65
C TYR A 64 -1.09 -15.84 13.15
N GLU A 65 -0.30 -15.02 13.85
CA GLU A 65 -0.09 -15.16 15.30
C GLU A 65 -1.40 -15.06 16.10
N ARG A 66 -2.33 -14.20 15.68
CA ARG A 66 -3.64 -14.07 16.31
C ARG A 66 -4.50 -15.32 16.09
N LEU A 67 -4.51 -15.83 14.85
CA LEU A 67 -5.33 -16.97 14.46
C LEU A 67 -4.83 -18.30 15.04
N ARG A 68 -3.50 -18.52 15.02
CA ARG A 68 -2.91 -19.80 15.45
C ARG A 68 -3.12 -20.13 16.92
N ARG A 69 -3.45 -19.13 17.74
CA ARG A 69 -3.75 -19.31 19.18
C ARG A 69 -5.11 -19.95 19.43
N LEU A 70 -6.03 -19.85 18.47
CA LEU A 70 -7.41 -20.30 18.61
C LEU A 70 -7.73 -21.44 17.66
N TYR A 71 -7.28 -21.31 16.41
CA TYR A 71 -7.71 -22.15 15.31
C TYR A 71 -6.53 -22.76 14.56
N TRP A 72 -6.80 -23.88 13.92
CA TRP A 72 -5.87 -24.59 13.08
C TRP A 72 -6.58 -25.16 11.83
N TRP A 73 -5.89 -25.14 10.70
CA TRP A 73 -6.24 -25.92 9.51
C TRP A 73 -4.99 -26.17 8.65
N PRO A 74 -5.03 -27.13 7.71
CA PRO A 74 -3.91 -27.36 6.80
C PRO A 74 -3.51 -26.08 6.06
N TYR A 75 -2.21 -25.77 6.06
CA TYR A 75 -1.67 -24.58 5.39
C TYR A 75 -2.22 -23.25 5.94
N THR A 76 -2.50 -23.15 7.25
CA THR A 76 -2.98 -21.91 7.91
C THR A 76 -2.16 -20.70 7.50
N GLN A 77 -0.82 -20.76 7.63
CA GLN A 77 0.07 -19.64 7.29
C GLN A 77 0.00 -19.21 5.81
N LYS A 78 -0.20 -20.16 4.88
CA LYS A 78 -0.38 -19.85 3.46
C LYS A 78 -1.72 -19.14 3.24
N THR A 79 -2.79 -19.71 3.78
CA THR A 79 -4.15 -19.15 3.68
C THR A 79 -4.21 -17.72 4.23
N VAL A 80 -3.53 -17.45 5.36
CA VAL A 80 -3.45 -16.10 5.95
C VAL A 80 -2.71 -15.13 5.03
N ARG A 81 -1.57 -15.54 4.45
CA ARG A 81 -0.85 -14.71 3.50
C ARG A 81 -1.72 -14.38 2.29
N ASP A 82 -2.37 -15.38 1.73
CA ASP A 82 -3.22 -15.23 0.55
C ASP A 82 -4.36 -14.24 0.84
N TRP A 83 -5.04 -14.39 2.00
CA TRP A 83 -6.10 -13.46 2.43
C TRP A 83 -5.61 -12.02 2.58
N VAL A 84 -4.55 -11.81 3.37
CA VAL A 84 -4.01 -10.46 3.61
C VAL A 84 -3.48 -9.83 2.31
N SER A 85 -2.94 -10.63 1.40
CA SER A 85 -2.45 -10.14 0.11
C SER A 85 -3.58 -9.68 -0.81
N ALA A 86 -4.75 -10.30 -0.71
CA ALA A 86 -5.96 -9.98 -1.47
C ALA A 86 -6.79 -8.83 -0.84
N CYS A 87 -6.40 -8.33 0.33
CA CYS A 87 -7.10 -7.25 1.01
C CYS A 87 -6.96 -5.93 0.24
N GLN A 88 -8.09 -5.41 -0.25
CA GLN A 88 -8.16 -4.18 -1.05
C GLN A 88 -7.70 -2.95 -0.27
N ASP A 89 -8.07 -2.85 1.01
CA ASP A 89 -7.69 -1.73 1.87
C ASP A 89 -6.18 -1.70 2.08
N CYS A 90 -5.58 -2.86 2.38
CA CYS A 90 -4.14 -2.99 2.48
C CYS A 90 -3.43 -2.66 1.17
N ASP A 91 -3.96 -3.11 0.03
CA ASP A 91 -3.34 -2.86 -1.27
C ASP A 91 -3.39 -1.39 -1.66
N SER A 92 -4.50 -0.70 -1.38
CA SER A 92 -4.66 0.73 -1.64
C SER A 92 -3.66 1.60 -0.86
N HIS A 93 -3.24 1.15 0.32
CA HIS A 93 -2.29 1.86 1.18
C HIS A 93 -0.82 1.49 0.91
N LYS A 94 -0.54 0.48 0.07
CA LYS A 94 0.84 0.17 -0.30
C LYS A 94 1.40 1.32 -1.13
N ALA A 95 2.53 1.87 -0.68
CA ALA A 95 3.31 2.78 -1.50
C ALA A 95 3.62 2.08 -2.82
N ARG A 96 3.13 2.64 -3.93
CA ARG A 96 3.53 2.16 -5.25
C ARG A 96 5.04 2.34 -5.34
N PRO A 97 5.80 1.32 -5.80
CA PRO A 97 7.21 1.54 -6.09
C PRO A 97 7.29 2.78 -6.97
N GLN A 98 8.12 3.75 -6.59
CA GLN A 98 8.36 4.92 -7.42
C GLN A 98 8.66 4.38 -8.82
N ALA A 99 7.82 4.74 -9.79
CA ALA A 99 8.13 4.45 -11.17
C ALA A 99 9.56 4.94 -11.39
N VAL A 100 10.44 4.09 -11.87
CA VAL A 100 11.77 4.52 -12.28
C VAL A 100 11.55 5.45 -13.46
N ILE A 101 11.42 6.74 -13.19
CA ILE A 101 11.30 7.76 -14.23
C ILE A 101 12.67 7.78 -14.89
N PRO A 102 12.79 7.32 -16.16
CA PRO A 102 14.07 7.38 -16.83
C PRO A 102 14.52 8.85 -16.88
N PRO A 103 15.83 9.13 -16.76
CA PRO A 103 16.32 10.49 -16.84
C PRO A 103 15.81 11.13 -18.13
N LEU A 104 15.18 12.30 -17.99
CA LEU A 104 14.68 13.08 -19.12
C LEU A 104 15.85 13.36 -20.06
N ARG A 105 15.72 12.94 -21.32
CA ARG A 105 16.70 13.26 -22.36
C ARG A 105 16.41 14.64 -22.89
N SER A 106 17.45 15.43 -23.14
CA SER A 106 17.29 16.70 -23.84
C SER A 106 16.65 16.45 -25.20
N VAL A 107 15.61 17.22 -25.51
CA VAL A 107 15.06 17.23 -26.86
C VAL A 107 16.05 17.96 -27.75
N ARG A 108 16.31 17.46 -28.96
CA ARG A 108 17.22 18.13 -29.91
C ARG A 108 16.77 19.57 -30.11
N THR A 109 17.66 20.51 -29.81
CA THR A 109 17.47 21.92 -30.13
C THR A 109 17.56 22.10 -31.64
N GLY A 110 16.70 22.95 -32.20
CA GLY A 110 16.81 23.41 -33.59
C GLY A 110 17.92 24.45 -33.71
N GLU A 111 17.72 25.45 -34.56
CA GLU A 111 18.61 26.60 -34.64
C GLU A 111 18.52 27.50 -33.38
N VAL A 112 19.49 28.41 -33.24
CA VAL A 112 19.58 29.33 -32.11
C VAL A 112 18.32 30.19 -32.04
N GLY A 113 17.58 30.10 -30.92
CA GLY A 113 16.33 30.86 -30.72
C GLY A 113 15.05 30.13 -31.09
N ASP A 114 15.11 28.90 -31.64
CA ASP A 114 13.93 28.10 -32.00
C ASP A 114 13.10 27.66 -30.78
N ARG A 115 13.72 27.61 -29.60
CA ARG A 115 13.09 27.14 -28.37
C ARG A 115 13.50 28.00 -27.19
N TRP A 116 12.57 28.18 -26.27
CA TRP A 116 12.76 28.92 -25.03
C TRP A 116 12.18 28.11 -23.88
N ALA A 117 12.98 27.87 -22.85
CA ALA A 117 12.50 27.41 -21.56
C ALA A 117 11.99 28.62 -20.78
N LEU A 118 10.74 28.56 -20.34
CA LEU A 118 10.12 29.56 -19.49
C LEU A 118 9.88 28.96 -18.11
N ASP A 119 10.31 29.66 -17.08
CA ASP A 119 10.05 29.32 -15.68
C ASP A 119 9.47 30.53 -14.95
N VAL A 120 8.56 30.26 -14.01
CA VAL A 120 7.86 31.30 -13.24
C VAL A 120 8.00 30.99 -11.76
N ALA A 121 8.70 31.85 -11.04
CA ALA A 121 8.77 31.77 -9.59
C ALA A 121 7.73 32.69 -8.95
N GLY A 122 6.89 32.14 -8.08
CA GLY A 122 6.00 32.90 -7.22
C GLY A 122 4.74 32.13 -6.76
N PRO A 123 3.86 32.79 -5.99
CA PRO A 123 3.91 34.20 -5.62
C PRO A 123 5.00 34.51 -4.58
N LEU A 124 5.76 35.58 -4.83
CA LEU A 124 6.76 36.18 -3.95
C LEU A 124 6.18 37.41 -3.23
N PRO A 125 6.83 37.90 -2.16
CA PRO A 125 6.46 39.16 -1.53
C PRO A 125 6.33 40.30 -2.55
N VAL A 126 5.32 41.14 -2.35
CA VAL A 126 5.00 42.26 -3.26
C VAL A 126 6.13 43.27 -3.24
N THR A 127 6.74 43.54 -4.39
CA THR A 127 7.72 44.63 -4.51
C THR A 127 7.03 45.99 -4.47
N VAL A 128 7.80 47.06 -4.31
CA VAL A 128 7.28 48.45 -4.33
C VAL A 128 6.47 48.75 -5.60
N ASN A 129 6.76 48.06 -6.70
CA ASN A 129 6.08 48.23 -7.99
C ASN A 129 4.88 47.27 -8.18
N GLY A 130 4.48 46.53 -7.14
CA GLY A 130 3.35 45.60 -7.19
C GLY A 130 3.67 44.22 -7.78
N ASN A 131 4.94 43.90 -8.05
CA ASN A 131 5.32 42.62 -8.68
C ASN A 131 5.33 41.49 -7.64
N ARG A 132 4.82 40.32 -8.03
CA ARG A 132 4.82 39.09 -7.20
C ARG A 132 5.41 37.87 -7.89
N TYR A 133 5.81 38.00 -9.15
CA TYR A 133 6.31 36.88 -9.94
C TYR A 133 7.57 37.30 -10.67
N VAL A 134 8.49 36.35 -10.79
CA VAL A 134 9.67 36.46 -11.63
C VAL A 134 9.50 35.49 -12.78
N VAL A 135 9.66 35.97 -14.00
CA VAL A 135 9.68 35.11 -15.19
C VAL A 135 11.11 35.02 -15.70
N ALA A 136 11.62 33.80 -15.79
CA ALA A 136 12.92 33.50 -16.37
C ALA A 136 12.71 32.86 -17.75
N SER A 137 13.44 33.35 -18.74
CA SER A 137 13.45 32.79 -20.09
C SER A 137 14.88 32.42 -20.49
N THR A 138 15.09 31.17 -20.91
CA THR A 138 16.42 30.65 -21.26
C THR A 138 16.36 29.86 -22.57
N PRO A 139 17.13 30.23 -23.60
CA PRO A 139 17.31 29.38 -24.77
C PRO A 139 18.10 28.12 -24.38
N PRO A 140 17.74 26.91 -24.84
CA PRO A 140 18.41 25.67 -24.44
C PRO A 140 19.87 25.54 -24.94
N ASP A 141 20.27 26.40 -25.88
CA ASP A 141 21.53 26.42 -26.61
C ASP A 141 22.49 27.54 -26.15
N THR A 142 22.03 28.49 -25.34
CA THR A 142 22.87 29.58 -24.85
C THR A 142 22.85 29.65 -23.33
N ARG A 143 24.04 29.74 -22.72
CA ARG A 143 24.22 29.89 -21.26
C ARG A 143 23.83 31.31 -20.76
N TRP A 144 22.90 31.97 -21.44
CA TRP A 144 22.48 33.34 -21.16
C TRP A 144 21.06 33.35 -20.61
N LEU A 145 20.95 33.65 -19.32
CA LEU A 145 19.67 33.87 -18.64
C LEU A 145 19.17 35.28 -18.94
N ARG A 146 17.94 35.40 -19.47
CA ARG A 146 17.20 36.67 -19.46
C ARG A 146 16.11 36.60 -18.41
N GLN A 147 16.26 37.45 -17.39
CA GLN A 147 15.26 37.63 -16.34
C GLN A 147 14.44 38.89 -16.66
N CYS A 148 13.14 38.73 -16.77
CA CYS A 148 12.22 39.85 -16.91
C CYS A 148 11.29 39.87 -15.69
N GLN A 149 11.30 40.98 -14.96
CA GLN A 149 10.30 41.23 -13.94
C GLN A 149 9.02 41.68 -14.65
N SER A 150 7.97 40.86 -14.60
CA SER A 150 6.69 41.25 -15.18
C SER A 150 5.93 42.15 -14.22
N THR A 151 5.73 43.40 -14.59
CA THR A 151 4.67 44.26 -14.04
C THR A 151 3.35 43.85 -14.67
N GLN A 152 2.50 43.15 -13.92
CA GLN A 152 1.07 43.16 -14.25
C GLN A 152 0.43 44.28 -13.44
N PRO A 153 0.02 45.42 -14.05
CA PRO A 153 -0.92 46.31 -13.39
C PRO A 153 -2.18 45.50 -13.14
N ASN A 154 -2.67 45.57 -11.90
CA ASN A 154 -3.81 44.84 -11.38
C ASN A 154 -5.02 44.99 -12.32
N ARG A 155 -5.22 44.06 -13.26
CA ARG A 155 -6.50 43.93 -13.96
C ARG A 155 -7.43 43.22 -13.01
N SER A 156 -8.16 44.00 -12.23
CA SER A 156 -9.40 43.57 -11.59
C SER A 156 -10.33 43.03 -12.69
N ARG A 157 -10.30 41.71 -12.90
CA ARG A 157 -11.43 41.02 -13.54
C ARG A 157 -12.52 40.91 -12.49
N GLY A 158 -13.48 41.83 -12.56
CA GLY A 158 -14.81 41.59 -12.03
C GLY A 158 -15.42 40.38 -12.76
N PHE A 159 -16.18 39.60 -12.00
CA PHE A 159 -17.00 38.49 -12.47
C PHE A 159 -17.97 38.93 -13.57
#